data_AF-A0A1B8GD02-F1
#
_entry.id   AF-A0A1B8GD02-F1
#
_cell.length_a   1.000
_cell.length_b   1.000
_cell.length_c   1.000
_cell.angle_alpha   90.00
_cell.angle_beta   90.00
_cell.angle_gamma   90.00
#
_symmetry.space_group_name_H-M   'P 1'
#
loop_
_entity.id
_entity.type
_entity.pdbx_description
1 polymer ?
#
loop_
_entity_poly.entity_id
_entity_poly.type
_entity_poly.pdbx_seq_one_letter_code
_entity_poly.pdbx_strand_id
1 'polypeptide(L)'
;MVRVEDQTKTAPSAAMSEYLNLASIATETTTAPSPEKTFTILRHSKKRIFTFECSPTSPAEYAIAASKSRPLLHRGPIPLPPQAESPSTTSTLSTTPIIGSLRFTSFWSKLALSLGDGVAQVEHNRSAKHLRKTEARKRKWRRWFGMKERPVREMEEVEVLGLVLGVCMERRPRVGRRVGWVFDGVGYGWSGTREMARSWFRGVRGYSHDMKLVRTSDHALIATYEKKHFGRSADPGMDRKGKKRPIGTLRIYPAAYERPQTGTVEDLDGESTPGVRLAPNHTTGSNITGTHTGDIFEEAVVLSCWAALEAEHRIRHTILDILIAIAENAGG
;
A
#
# COMPACT_ATOMS: atom_id res chain seq x y z
N MET A 1 90.54 -18.54 -12.89
CA MET A 1 89.89 -17.69 -13.90
C MET A 1 88.39 -17.76 -13.66
N VAL A 2 87.73 -16.62 -13.83
CA VAL A 2 86.46 -16.22 -13.21
C VAL A 2 85.24 -16.92 -13.86
N ARG A 3 84.19 -17.15 -13.06
CA ARG A 3 82.77 -16.76 -13.31
C ARG A 3 81.69 -17.86 -13.44
N VAL A 4 80.62 -17.59 -12.67
CA VAL A 4 79.17 -17.82 -12.84
C VAL A 4 78.56 -19.04 -12.17
N GLU A 5 77.84 -18.73 -11.08
CA GLU A 5 76.74 -19.50 -10.49
C GLU A 5 75.59 -19.65 -11.49
N ASP A 6 74.88 -20.80 -11.51
CA ASP A 6 73.44 -20.69 -11.30
C ASP A 6 72.79 -22.00 -10.83
N GLN A 7 71.90 -21.83 -9.87
CA GLN A 7 71.04 -22.86 -9.29
C GLN A 7 69.78 -23.00 -10.15
N THR A 8 69.37 -24.22 -10.51
CA THR A 8 67.96 -24.48 -10.84
C THR A 8 67.47 -25.74 -10.13
N LYS A 9 66.97 -25.49 -8.92
CA LYS A 9 66.12 -26.38 -8.14
C LYS A 9 64.69 -26.20 -8.67
N THR A 10 64.17 -27.18 -9.39
CA THR A 10 62.77 -27.19 -9.87
C THR A 10 61.84 -27.42 -8.68
N ALA A 11 60.94 -26.46 -8.45
CA ALA A 11 59.92 -26.48 -7.42
C ALA A 11 58.62 -27.17 -7.91
N PRO A 12 57.83 -27.77 -7.01
CA PRO A 12 56.46 -28.18 -7.30
C PRO A 12 55.50 -26.99 -7.13
N SER A 13 54.77 -26.61 -8.18
CA SER A 13 53.71 -25.59 -8.10
C SER A 13 52.50 -26.03 -8.92
N ALA A 14 51.67 -26.88 -8.32
CA ALA A 14 50.38 -27.31 -8.86
C ALA A 14 49.24 -27.10 -7.83
N ALA A 15 49.28 -26.01 -7.06
CA ALA A 15 48.29 -25.74 -6.01
C ALA A 15 47.83 -24.28 -5.89
N MET A 16 47.94 -23.48 -6.96
CA MET A 16 47.53 -22.06 -6.97
C MET A 16 46.73 -21.70 -8.23
N SER A 17 45.69 -22.47 -8.55
CA SER A 17 44.72 -22.07 -9.58
C SER A 17 43.26 -22.19 -9.15
N GLU A 18 42.97 -22.70 -7.95
CA GLU A 18 41.59 -22.80 -7.44
C GLU A 18 41.13 -21.59 -6.61
N TYR A 19 42.02 -20.64 -6.29
CA TYR A 19 41.66 -19.44 -5.51
C TYR A 19 41.40 -18.18 -6.34
N LEU A 20 41.46 -18.24 -7.68
CA LEU A 20 41.20 -17.10 -8.56
C LEU A 20 39.81 -17.10 -9.23
N ASN A 21 38.92 -18.03 -8.87
CA ASN A 21 37.54 -18.09 -9.41
C ASN A 21 36.44 -17.58 -8.46
N LEU A 22 36.79 -16.99 -7.31
CA LEU A 22 35.82 -16.42 -6.36
C LEU A 22 35.74 -14.88 -6.38
N ALA A 23 36.52 -14.20 -7.23
CA ALA A 23 36.57 -12.75 -7.31
C ALA A 23 35.97 -12.15 -8.62
N SER A 24 35.38 -12.98 -9.49
CA SER A 24 34.85 -12.53 -10.79
C SER A 24 33.33 -12.60 -10.93
N ILE A 25 32.59 -12.85 -9.85
CA ILE A 25 31.13 -12.71 -9.81
C ILE A 25 30.77 -11.47 -8.99
N ALA A 26 31.18 -10.29 -9.46
CA ALA A 26 30.84 -9.03 -8.81
C ALA A 26 30.76 -7.86 -9.79
N THR A 27 30.16 -8.06 -10.97
CA THR A 27 29.68 -6.98 -11.83
C THR A 27 28.54 -7.48 -12.71
N GLU A 28 27.47 -7.99 -12.10
CA GLU A 28 26.15 -7.82 -12.72
C GLU A 28 25.69 -6.41 -12.36
N THR A 29 25.88 -5.48 -13.31
CA THR A 29 25.07 -4.27 -13.35
C THR A 29 23.62 -4.74 -13.51
N THR A 30 22.91 -4.96 -12.40
CA THR A 30 21.51 -5.37 -12.39
C THR A 30 20.70 -4.27 -13.08
N THR A 31 20.50 -4.41 -14.38
CA THR A 31 19.50 -3.65 -15.12
C THR A 31 18.19 -3.99 -14.44
N ALA A 32 17.65 -3.06 -13.66
CA ALA A 32 16.38 -3.26 -12.98
C ALA A 32 15.35 -3.74 -14.02
N PRO A 33 14.59 -4.80 -13.75
CA PRO A 33 13.62 -5.32 -14.71
C PRO A 33 12.68 -4.19 -15.12
N SER A 34 12.33 -4.12 -16.41
CA SER A 34 11.37 -3.14 -16.89
C SER A 34 10.07 -3.31 -16.11
N PRO A 35 9.45 -2.22 -15.60
CA PRO A 35 8.18 -2.34 -14.92
C PRO A 35 7.12 -2.79 -15.92
N GLU A 36 6.27 -3.71 -15.49
CA GLU A 36 5.15 -4.20 -16.28
C GLU A 36 4.00 -3.19 -16.29
N LYS A 37 3.77 -2.54 -15.13
CA LYS A 37 2.75 -1.51 -14.99
C LYS A 37 3.28 -0.28 -14.27
N THR A 38 2.92 0.88 -14.77
CA THR A 38 3.32 2.17 -14.18
C THR A 38 2.11 3.05 -13.99
N PHE A 39 1.88 3.49 -12.75
CA PHE A 39 0.83 4.42 -12.38
C PHE A 39 1.42 5.77 -11.97
N THR A 40 0.95 6.84 -12.60
CA THR A 40 1.11 8.18 -12.06
C THR A 40 0.06 8.41 -10.98
N ILE A 41 0.51 8.74 -9.77
CA ILE A 41 -0.39 9.04 -8.66
C ILE A 41 -0.68 10.55 -8.62
N LEU A 42 -1.95 10.91 -8.73
CA LEU A 42 -2.39 12.29 -8.64
C LEU A 42 -3.24 12.53 -7.39
N ARG A 43 -2.95 13.61 -6.67
CA ARG A 43 -3.77 14.10 -5.55
C ARG A 43 -4.67 15.23 -6.02
N HIS A 44 -5.96 15.14 -5.71
CA HIS A 44 -6.90 16.21 -5.98
C HIS A 44 -6.81 17.28 -4.87
N SER A 45 -6.64 18.56 -5.24
CA SER A 45 -6.43 19.64 -4.25
C SER A 45 -7.64 19.92 -3.36
N LYS A 46 -8.86 19.86 -3.91
CA LYS A 46 -10.11 20.12 -3.17
C LYS A 46 -10.62 18.93 -2.37
N LYS A 47 -10.14 17.71 -2.65
CA LYS A 47 -10.74 16.47 -2.17
C LYS A 47 -9.64 15.54 -1.70
N ARG A 48 -9.86 14.81 -0.62
CA ARG A 48 -8.94 13.74 -0.19
C ARG A 48 -9.10 12.53 -1.12
N ILE A 49 -8.89 12.73 -2.43
CA ILE A 49 -9.01 11.72 -3.47
C ILE A 49 -7.66 11.63 -4.17
N PHE A 50 -7.23 10.38 -4.38
CA PHE A 50 -5.99 10.04 -5.08
C PHE A 50 -6.36 9.17 -6.28
N THR A 51 -5.89 9.51 -7.47
CA THR A 51 -6.10 8.71 -8.69
C THR A 51 -4.78 8.05 -9.12
N PHE A 52 -4.90 6.85 -9.69
CA PHE A 52 -3.79 6.08 -10.25
C PHE A 52 -4.04 5.95 -11.75
N GLU A 53 -3.20 6.62 -12.55
CA GLU A 53 -3.38 6.77 -13.99
C GLU A 53 -2.21 6.12 -14.73
N CYS A 54 -2.48 5.17 -15.63
CA CYS A 54 -1.45 4.50 -16.44
C CYS A 54 -0.84 5.43 -17.50
N SER A 55 -1.64 6.35 -18.03
CA SER A 55 -1.24 7.38 -18.98
C SER A 55 -1.91 8.71 -18.64
N PRO A 56 -1.28 9.87 -18.90
CA PRO A 56 -1.89 11.18 -18.71
C PRO A 56 -3.16 11.40 -19.55
N THR A 57 -3.36 10.62 -20.61
CA THR A 57 -4.52 10.70 -21.50
C THR A 57 -5.59 9.63 -21.22
N SER A 58 -5.27 8.59 -20.42
CA SER A 58 -6.22 7.54 -20.06
C SER A 58 -7.04 7.92 -18.80
N PRO A 59 -8.29 7.46 -18.67
CA PRO A 59 -9.00 7.55 -17.39
C PRO A 59 -8.21 6.82 -16.29
N ALA A 60 -8.41 7.26 -15.03
CA ALA A 60 -7.79 6.60 -13.89
C ALA A 60 -8.32 5.18 -13.75
N GLU A 61 -7.43 4.23 -13.51
CA GLU A 61 -7.77 2.82 -13.32
C GLU A 61 -8.25 2.56 -11.89
N TYR A 62 -7.61 3.23 -10.93
CA TYR A 62 -7.99 3.19 -9.53
C TYR A 62 -8.13 4.59 -8.95
N ALA A 63 -9.02 4.73 -7.97
CA ALA A 63 -8.96 5.87 -7.04
C ALA A 63 -9.20 5.47 -5.60
N ILE A 64 -8.55 6.24 -4.73
CA ILE A 64 -8.70 6.14 -3.30
C ILE A 64 -9.39 7.40 -2.79
N ALA A 65 -10.62 7.25 -2.30
CA ALA A 65 -11.33 8.26 -1.56
C ALA A 65 -10.94 8.19 -0.09
N ALA A 66 -9.94 8.98 0.30
CA ALA A 66 -9.41 9.05 1.66
C ALA A 66 -10.35 9.86 2.58
N SER A 67 -11.38 9.19 3.11
CA SER A 67 -12.20 9.77 4.17
C SER A 67 -11.43 9.84 5.50
N LYS A 68 -11.88 10.68 6.44
CA LYS A 68 -11.21 10.86 7.75
C LYS A 68 -11.12 9.55 8.55
N SER A 69 -12.06 8.63 8.35
CA SER A 69 -12.20 7.42 9.15
C SER A 69 -11.97 6.14 8.34
N ARG A 70 -12.26 6.14 7.03
CA ARG A 70 -12.26 4.95 6.16
C ARG A 70 -11.93 5.31 4.72
N PRO A 71 -10.68 5.17 4.29
CA PRO A 71 -10.32 5.24 2.89
C PRO A 71 -10.97 4.10 2.10
N LEU A 72 -11.53 4.42 0.92
CA LEU A 72 -12.17 3.45 0.03
C LEU A 72 -11.43 3.42 -1.31
N LEU A 73 -11.17 2.23 -1.82
CA LEU A 73 -10.59 1.98 -3.14
C LEU A 73 -11.72 1.68 -4.13
N HIS A 74 -11.66 2.33 -5.29
CA HIS A 74 -12.58 2.16 -6.39
C HIS A 74 -11.82 1.68 -7.64
N ARG A 75 -12.44 0.80 -8.44
CA ARG A 75 -11.91 0.33 -9.73
C ARG A 75 -12.74 0.89 -10.88
N GLY A 76 -12.07 1.14 -12.00
CA GLY A 76 -12.70 1.45 -13.28
C GLY A 76 -12.56 2.92 -13.67
N PRO A 77 -13.03 3.28 -14.88
CA PRO A 77 -12.82 4.60 -15.43
C PRO A 77 -13.58 5.62 -14.59
N ILE A 78 -12.86 6.32 -13.72
CA ILE A 78 -13.46 7.35 -12.89
C ILE A 78 -13.66 8.59 -13.77
N PRO A 79 -14.92 9.01 -14.03
CA PRO A 79 -15.17 10.15 -14.88
C PRO A 79 -14.48 11.38 -14.29
N LEU A 80 -13.73 12.10 -15.12
CA LEU A 80 -13.29 13.44 -14.73
C LEU A 80 -14.57 14.24 -14.41
N PRO A 81 -14.67 14.90 -13.24
CA PRO A 81 -15.75 15.86 -13.07
C PRO A 81 -15.59 16.92 -14.18
N PRO A 82 -16.63 17.20 -14.98
CA PRO A 82 -16.57 18.27 -15.96
C PRO A 82 -16.19 19.57 -15.26
N GLN A 83 -15.40 20.38 -15.93
CA GLN A 83 -14.77 21.58 -15.37
C GLN A 83 -15.77 22.69 -15.01
N ALA A 84 -17.05 22.49 -15.28
CA ALA A 84 -18.15 23.37 -14.92
C ALA A 84 -19.26 22.53 -14.26
N GLU A 85 -19.81 23.11 -13.19
CA GLU A 85 -20.99 22.68 -12.44
C GLU A 85 -20.84 21.54 -11.42
N SER A 86 -21.33 21.86 -10.23
CA SER A 86 -21.26 21.09 -9.01
C SER A 86 -22.38 20.06 -8.91
N PRO A 87 -22.03 18.78 -8.93
CA PRO A 87 -22.48 17.87 -7.89
C PRO A 87 -21.28 17.50 -6.99
N SER A 88 -21.56 17.25 -5.71
CA SER A 88 -20.56 16.75 -4.78
C SER A 88 -19.88 15.51 -5.39
N THR A 89 -18.56 15.49 -5.50
CA THR A 89 -17.83 14.42 -6.23
C THR A 89 -17.81 13.08 -5.51
N THR A 90 -18.36 13.04 -4.30
CA THR A 90 -18.84 11.80 -3.67
C THR A 90 -19.90 11.10 -4.56
N SER A 91 -20.70 11.88 -5.29
CA SER A 91 -21.70 11.39 -6.26
C SER A 91 -21.05 10.74 -7.50
N THR A 92 -19.98 11.31 -8.04
CA THR A 92 -19.27 10.73 -9.22
C THR A 92 -18.51 9.45 -8.92
N LEU A 93 -18.10 9.22 -7.66
CA LEU A 93 -17.53 7.93 -7.22
C LEU A 93 -18.61 6.94 -6.76
N SER A 94 -19.87 7.36 -6.66
CA SER A 94 -20.97 6.49 -6.24
C SER A 94 -21.34 5.44 -7.28
N THR A 95 -21.02 5.70 -8.56
CA THR A 95 -21.25 4.78 -9.68
C THR A 95 -20.08 3.82 -9.91
N THR A 96 -18.91 4.08 -9.32
CA THR A 96 -17.72 3.22 -9.47
C THR A 96 -17.66 2.17 -8.35
N PRO A 97 -17.47 0.89 -8.67
CA PRO A 97 -17.49 -0.19 -7.68
C PRO A 97 -16.41 0.03 -6.61
N ILE A 98 -16.82 -0.09 -5.35
CA ILE A 98 -15.90 -0.10 -4.20
C ILE A 98 -15.32 -1.50 -4.10
N ILE A 99 -14.04 -1.62 -4.38
CA ILE A 99 -13.29 -2.88 -4.39
C ILE A 99 -12.33 -3.00 -3.21
N GLY A 100 -12.22 -1.95 -2.39
CA GLY A 100 -11.40 -2.03 -1.19
C GLY A 100 -11.74 -1.00 -0.14
N SER A 101 -11.41 -1.32 1.11
CA SER A 101 -11.53 -0.42 2.25
C SER A 101 -10.34 -0.56 3.18
N LEU A 102 -9.93 0.56 3.77
CA LEU A 102 -8.86 0.62 4.76
C LEU A 102 -9.41 1.04 6.11
N ARG A 103 -8.97 0.33 7.15
CA ARG A 103 -9.13 0.73 8.55
C ARG A 103 -7.77 0.80 9.21
N PHE A 104 -7.64 1.71 10.16
CA PHE A 104 -6.37 1.93 10.84
C PHE A 104 -6.59 2.27 12.30
N THR A 105 -5.59 1.97 13.12
CA THR A 105 -5.51 2.47 14.50
C THR A 105 -5.05 3.93 14.51
N SER A 106 -5.31 4.66 15.59
CA SER A 106 -4.96 6.09 15.71
C SER A 106 -3.48 6.40 15.41
N PHE A 107 -2.58 5.46 15.68
CA PHE A 107 -1.14 5.59 15.45
C PHE A 107 -0.65 4.98 14.13
N TRP A 108 -1.57 4.56 13.24
CA TRP A 108 -1.23 3.95 11.95
C TRP A 108 -0.24 2.78 12.08
N SER A 109 -0.31 2.06 13.20
CA SER A 109 0.56 0.93 13.53
C SER A 109 0.01 -0.39 13.01
N LYS A 110 -1.32 -0.52 13.01
CA LYS A 110 -2.06 -1.65 12.45
C LYS A 110 -3.08 -1.11 11.48
N LEU A 111 -3.02 -1.63 10.26
CA LEU A 111 -3.85 -1.26 9.14
C LEU A 111 -4.55 -2.54 8.67
N ALA A 112 -5.86 -2.52 8.54
CA ALA A 112 -6.65 -3.64 8.05
C ALA A 112 -7.25 -3.23 6.70
N LEU A 113 -6.90 -3.98 5.68
CA LEU A 113 -7.36 -3.82 4.31
C LEU A 113 -8.43 -4.89 4.07
N SER A 114 -9.53 -4.48 3.45
CA SER A 114 -10.50 -5.40 2.87
C SER A 114 -10.50 -5.15 1.38
N LEU A 115 -10.39 -6.21 0.58
CA LEU A 115 -10.27 -6.15 -0.87
C LEU A 115 -11.30 -7.08 -1.51
N GLY A 116 -11.77 -6.75 -2.70
CA GLY A 116 -12.69 -7.57 -3.49
C GLY A 116 -14.03 -6.90 -3.80
N ASP A 117 -14.78 -7.50 -4.73
CA ASP A 117 -16.01 -6.93 -5.27
C ASP A 117 -17.16 -6.93 -4.25
N GLY A 118 -17.05 -7.74 -3.18
CA GLY A 118 -18.01 -7.80 -2.08
C GLY A 118 -17.84 -6.68 -1.02
N VAL A 119 -16.76 -5.88 -1.13
CA VAL A 119 -16.44 -4.88 -0.10
C VAL A 119 -17.51 -3.77 -0.03
N ALA A 120 -18.13 -3.43 -1.15
CA ALA A 120 -19.24 -2.47 -1.20
C ALA A 120 -20.41 -2.91 -0.30
N GLN A 121 -20.84 -4.17 -0.41
CA GLN A 121 -21.92 -4.76 0.38
C GLN A 121 -21.54 -4.81 1.86
N VAL A 122 -20.29 -5.20 2.17
CA VAL A 122 -19.79 -5.21 3.55
C VAL A 122 -19.82 -3.82 4.19
N GLU A 123 -19.41 -2.78 3.46
CA GLU A 123 -19.47 -1.40 3.97
C GLU A 123 -20.90 -0.86 4.05
N HIS A 124 -21.80 -1.27 3.15
CA HIS A 124 -23.24 -0.97 3.24
C HIS A 124 -23.87 -1.57 4.50
N ASN A 125 -23.69 -2.87 4.73
CA ASN A 125 -24.21 -3.57 5.91
C ASN A 125 -23.67 -2.99 7.21
N ARG A 126 -22.39 -2.62 7.21
CA ARG A 126 -21.76 -1.98 8.36
C ARG A 126 -22.35 -0.59 8.63
N SER A 127 -22.64 0.16 7.58
CA SER A 127 -23.28 1.47 7.67
C SER A 127 -24.71 1.34 8.18
N ALA A 128 -25.48 0.36 7.67
CA ALA A 128 -26.81 0.01 8.17
C ALA A 128 -26.78 -0.34 9.66
N LYS A 129 -25.86 -1.23 10.08
CA LYS A 129 -25.68 -1.61 11.49
C LYS A 129 -25.30 -0.42 12.38
N HIS A 130 -24.41 0.46 11.90
CA HIS A 130 -24.05 1.66 12.64
C HIS A 130 -25.23 2.62 12.76
N LEU A 131 -25.99 2.83 11.68
CA LEU A 131 -27.18 3.67 11.67
C LEU A 131 -28.21 3.15 12.68
N ARG A 132 -28.54 1.86 12.63
CA ARG A 132 -29.41 1.18 13.61
C ARG A 132 -28.96 1.42 15.06
N LYS A 133 -27.66 1.25 15.35
CA LYS A 133 -27.09 1.52 16.69
C LYS A 133 -27.22 2.99 17.09
N THR A 134 -26.92 3.92 16.19
CA THR A 134 -27.03 5.36 16.49
C THR A 134 -28.47 5.81 16.67
N GLU A 135 -29.40 5.26 15.90
CA GLU A 135 -30.83 5.55 16.05
C GLU A 135 -31.38 4.95 17.34
N ALA A 136 -31.00 3.72 17.70
CA ALA A 136 -31.34 3.13 18.99
C ALA A 136 -30.82 3.99 20.16
N ARG A 137 -29.58 4.48 20.09
CA ARG A 137 -29.02 5.40 21.09
C ARG A 137 -29.79 6.71 21.13
N LYS A 138 -30.12 7.30 19.98
CA LYS A 138 -30.94 8.52 19.89
C LYS A 138 -32.33 8.33 20.47
N ARG A 139 -32.98 7.18 20.24
CA ARG A 139 -34.29 6.85 20.86
C ARG A 139 -34.18 6.75 22.37
N LYS A 140 -33.16 6.06 22.88
CA LYS A 140 -32.90 5.97 24.33
C LYS A 140 -32.74 7.36 24.94
N TRP A 141 -31.98 8.24 24.30
CA TRP A 141 -31.80 9.63 24.73
C TRP A 141 -33.09 10.45 24.65
N ARG A 142 -33.89 10.31 23.59
CA ARG A 142 -35.18 11.01 23.46
C ARG A 142 -36.18 10.57 24.53
N ARG A 143 -36.26 9.26 24.80
CA ARG A 143 -37.09 8.71 25.89
C ARG A 143 -36.66 9.28 27.23
N TRP A 144 -35.35 9.37 27.48
CA TRP A 144 -34.82 9.94 28.72
C TRP A 144 -35.16 11.44 28.90
N PHE A 145 -35.31 12.18 27.80
CA PHE A 145 -35.72 13.59 27.79
C PHE A 145 -37.22 13.81 27.54
N GLY A 146 -38.07 12.78 27.61
CA GLY A 146 -39.52 12.91 27.39
C GLY A 146 -39.92 13.40 25.98
N MET A 147 -39.03 13.30 25.00
CA MET A 147 -39.29 13.75 23.63
C MET A 147 -40.01 12.65 22.82
N LYS A 148 -40.95 13.05 21.95
CA LYS A 148 -41.64 12.15 21.02
C LYS A 148 -40.66 11.39 20.11
N GLU A 149 -40.97 10.13 19.83
CA GLU A 149 -40.20 9.30 18.90
C GLU A 149 -40.32 9.83 17.47
N ARG A 150 -39.22 9.73 16.71
CA ARG A 150 -39.18 10.06 15.28
C ARG A 150 -39.24 8.78 14.44
N PRO A 151 -39.80 8.83 13.22
CA PRO A 151 -39.79 7.71 12.30
C PRO A 151 -38.36 7.27 11.98
N VAL A 152 -38.21 5.96 11.83
CA VAL A 152 -36.93 5.24 11.70
C VAL A 152 -36.52 5.26 10.24
N ARG A 153 -35.24 5.55 9.95
CA ARG A 153 -34.72 5.33 8.61
C ARG A 153 -34.13 3.94 8.56
N GLU A 154 -34.93 2.95 8.19
CA GLU A 154 -34.43 1.59 8.07
C GLU A 154 -33.52 1.48 6.84
N MET A 155 -32.35 0.88 7.05
CA MET A 155 -31.49 0.38 5.98
C MET A 155 -31.50 -1.14 6.09
N GLU A 156 -31.86 -1.81 5.01
CA GLU A 156 -31.80 -3.26 4.91
C GLU A 156 -30.37 -3.74 4.74
N GLU A 157 -30.08 -4.91 5.32
CA GLU A 157 -28.81 -5.60 5.14
C GLU A 157 -28.89 -6.38 3.83
N VAL A 158 -27.81 -6.32 3.04
CA VAL A 158 -27.70 -6.92 1.71
C VAL A 158 -26.75 -8.11 1.79
N GLU A 159 -27.05 -9.20 1.10
CA GLU A 159 -26.16 -10.36 1.05
C GLU A 159 -24.84 -10.03 0.32
N VAL A 160 -23.72 -10.59 0.81
CA VAL A 160 -22.38 -10.34 0.25
C VAL A 160 -22.05 -11.40 -0.80
N LEU A 161 -22.31 -11.08 -2.07
CA LEU A 161 -22.13 -12.01 -3.20
C LEU A 161 -20.69 -12.06 -3.74
N GLY A 162 -19.95 -10.95 -3.69
CA GLY A 162 -18.60 -10.85 -4.26
C GLY A 162 -17.48 -11.26 -3.30
N LEU A 163 -16.27 -11.47 -3.84
CA LEU A 163 -15.08 -11.78 -3.03
C LEU A 163 -14.83 -10.71 -1.96
N VAL A 164 -14.48 -11.12 -0.75
CA VAL A 164 -13.96 -10.23 0.30
C VAL A 164 -12.77 -10.89 1.00
N LEU A 165 -11.59 -10.33 0.73
CA LEU A 165 -10.31 -10.75 1.29
C LEU A 165 -9.81 -9.76 2.33
N GLY A 166 -9.46 -10.24 3.52
CA GLY A 166 -8.84 -9.45 4.58
C GLY A 166 -7.31 -9.51 4.52
N VAL A 167 -6.64 -8.36 4.46
CA VAL A 167 -5.17 -8.25 4.55
C VAL A 167 -4.80 -7.36 5.73
N CYS A 168 -3.97 -7.88 6.63
CA CYS A 168 -3.46 -7.10 7.76
C CYS A 168 -2.06 -6.57 7.46
N MET A 169 -1.92 -5.25 7.53
CA MET A 169 -0.66 -4.52 7.43
C MET A 169 -0.22 -4.10 8.83
N GLU A 170 0.97 -4.53 9.24
CA GLU A 170 1.55 -4.19 10.53
C GLU A 170 2.86 -3.42 10.35
N ARG A 171 2.96 -2.28 11.04
CA ARG A 171 4.21 -1.54 11.21
C ARG A 171 4.80 -1.92 12.57
N ARG A 172 6.03 -2.44 12.57
CA ARG A 172 6.75 -2.81 13.80
C ARG A 172 7.77 -1.73 14.20
N PRO A 173 7.40 -0.74 15.03
CA PRO A 173 8.27 0.41 15.32
C PRO A 173 9.62 0.04 15.93
N ARG A 174 9.74 -1.11 16.60
CA ARG A 174 10.97 -1.55 17.29
C ARG A 174 12.01 -2.22 16.40
N VAL A 175 11.64 -2.75 15.22
CA VAL A 175 12.53 -3.56 14.34
C VAL A 175 12.77 -2.88 12.98
N GLY A 176 12.48 -1.57 12.90
CA GLY A 176 12.63 -0.76 11.70
C GLY A 176 11.30 -0.23 11.17
N ARG A 177 11.35 0.76 10.29
CA ARG A 177 10.15 1.42 9.72
C ARG A 177 9.60 0.66 8.50
N ARG A 178 9.56 -0.68 8.56
CA ARG A 178 8.96 -1.56 7.53
C ARG A 178 7.46 -1.70 7.80
N VAL A 179 6.64 -1.69 6.75
CA VAL A 179 5.22 -2.02 6.83
C VAL A 179 5.01 -3.36 6.15
N GLY A 180 4.86 -4.41 6.95
CA GLY A 180 4.72 -5.78 6.47
C GLY A 180 3.25 -6.21 6.36
N TRP A 181 2.96 -7.10 5.44
CA TRP A 181 1.65 -7.75 5.28
C TRP A 181 1.80 -9.15 4.69
N VAL A 182 0.76 -9.94 4.80
CA VAL A 182 0.70 -11.30 4.23
C VAL A 182 -0.47 -11.36 3.27
N PHE A 183 -0.24 -11.94 2.10
CA PHE A 183 -1.24 -12.18 1.08
C PHE A 183 -1.02 -13.58 0.53
N ASP A 184 -2.08 -14.39 0.58
CA ASP A 184 -2.05 -15.77 0.09
C ASP A 184 -0.90 -16.60 0.68
N GLY A 185 -0.69 -16.49 2.01
CA GLY A 185 0.41 -17.14 2.72
C GLY A 185 1.79 -16.53 2.50
N VAL A 186 1.97 -15.65 1.51
CA VAL A 186 3.24 -15.01 1.17
C VAL A 186 3.38 -13.68 1.89
N GLY A 187 4.51 -13.47 2.57
CA GLY A 187 4.81 -12.19 3.23
C GLY A 187 5.39 -11.16 2.27
N TYR A 188 4.96 -9.92 2.41
CA TYR A 188 5.43 -8.75 1.66
C TYR A 188 5.77 -7.62 2.63
N GLY A 189 6.63 -6.69 2.22
CA GLY A 189 6.80 -5.48 3.02
C GLY A 189 7.35 -4.27 2.30
N TRP A 190 6.72 -3.15 2.58
CA TRP A 190 7.15 -1.82 2.16
C TRP A 190 8.31 -1.34 3.02
N SER A 191 9.35 -0.82 2.36
CA SER A 191 10.55 -0.25 2.99
C SER A 191 11.05 0.96 2.20
N GLY A 192 11.53 1.99 2.87
CA GLY A 192 12.17 3.14 2.21
C GLY A 192 13.52 2.77 1.59
N THR A 193 13.83 3.30 0.41
CA THR A 193 15.12 3.12 -0.29
C THR A 193 16.15 4.18 0.14
N ARG A 194 17.39 3.81 0.48
CA ARG A 194 18.39 4.81 0.94
C ARG A 194 18.87 5.80 -0.16
N GLU A 195 18.46 5.62 -1.40
CA GLU A 195 19.13 6.18 -2.59
C GLU A 195 18.89 7.66 -2.89
N MET A 196 18.00 8.37 -2.19
CA MET A 196 17.82 9.82 -2.41
C MET A 196 17.72 10.63 -1.12
N ALA A 197 18.45 10.22 -0.08
CA ALA A 197 18.69 11.11 1.08
C ALA A 197 19.58 12.29 0.63
N ARG A 198 19.10 13.53 0.75
CA ARG A 198 19.94 14.74 0.61
C ARG A 198 21.17 14.58 1.51
N SER A 199 22.33 15.05 1.06
CA SER A 199 23.65 14.82 1.67
C SER A 199 23.70 14.98 3.20
N TRP A 200 22.90 15.89 3.77
CA TRP A 200 22.87 16.13 5.22
C TRP A 200 22.13 15.06 6.05
N PHE A 201 21.28 14.23 5.43
CA PHE A 201 20.63 13.06 6.06
C PHE A 201 21.20 11.72 5.57
N ARG A 202 22.32 11.74 4.84
CA ARG A 202 23.00 10.55 4.33
C ARG A 202 23.62 9.79 5.50
N GLY A 203 22.87 8.84 6.05
CA GLY A 203 23.24 8.10 7.26
C GLY A 203 22.10 7.97 8.28
N VAL A 204 21.09 8.84 8.20
CA VAL A 204 19.87 8.69 8.99
C VAL A 204 18.97 7.65 8.31
N ARG A 205 18.90 6.45 8.89
CA ARG A 205 18.11 5.32 8.38
C ARG A 205 16.62 5.71 8.30
N GLY A 206 16.08 5.87 7.09
CA GLY A 206 14.63 5.91 6.85
C GLY A 206 14.02 7.24 6.39
N TYR A 207 14.75 8.05 5.62
CA TYR A 207 14.24 9.30 5.05
C TYR A 207 14.35 9.29 3.53
N SER A 208 13.56 8.43 2.90
CA SER A 208 13.41 8.43 1.45
C SER A 208 11.97 8.67 1.11
N HIS A 209 11.79 9.54 0.14
CA HIS A 209 10.49 9.74 -0.46
C HIS A 209 10.08 8.58 -1.37
N ASP A 210 11.02 7.68 -1.61
CA ASP A 210 10.86 6.52 -2.47
C ASP A 210 10.82 5.26 -1.59
N MET A 211 9.97 4.33 -1.99
CA MET A 211 9.69 3.11 -1.25
C MET A 211 9.74 1.92 -2.21
N LYS A 212 10.14 0.77 -1.70
CA LYS A 212 10.05 -0.50 -2.41
C LYS A 212 9.24 -1.51 -1.62
N LEU A 213 8.43 -2.27 -2.34
CA LEU A 213 7.73 -3.45 -1.87
C LEU A 213 8.53 -4.67 -2.28
N VAL A 214 8.88 -5.49 -1.30
CA VAL A 214 9.71 -6.67 -1.49
C VAL A 214 9.01 -7.88 -0.90
N ARG A 215 9.00 -8.99 -1.65
CA ARG A 215 8.55 -10.30 -1.19
C ARG A 215 9.53 -10.84 -0.15
N THR A 216 9.00 -11.36 0.96
CA THR A 216 9.83 -11.73 2.13
C THR A 216 10.62 -13.02 1.93
N SER A 217 10.12 -13.94 1.10
CA SER A 217 10.70 -15.28 0.92
C SER A 217 11.98 -15.27 0.10
N ASP A 218 12.01 -14.51 -1.00
CA ASP A 218 13.07 -14.51 -2.00
C ASP A 218 13.64 -13.12 -2.30
N HIS A 219 13.17 -12.11 -1.56
CA HIS A 219 13.57 -10.72 -1.78
C HIS A 219 13.28 -10.16 -3.17
N ALA A 220 12.34 -10.76 -3.92
CA ALA A 220 11.92 -10.25 -5.22
C ALA A 220 11.31 -8.85 -5.09
N LEU A 221 11.68 -7.96 -6.03
CA LEU A 221 11.15 -6.61 -6.12
C LEU A 221 9.76 -6.66 -6.76
N ILE A 222 8.74 -6.32 -5.98
CA ILE A 222 7.34 -6.41 -6.43
C ILE A 222 6.86 -5.06 -6.98
N ALA A 223 7.17 -3.98 -6.26
CA ALA A 223 6.80 -2.63 -6.67
C ALA A 223 7.76 -1.59 -6.11
N THR A 224 7.83 -0.44 -6.78
CA THR A 224 8.52 0.75 -6.28
C THR A 224 7.61 1.95 -6.39
N TYR A 225 7.59 2.77 -5.36
CA TYR A 225 7.04 4.11 -5.39
C TYR A 225 8.19 5.11 -5.44
N GLU A 226 8.12 6.03 -6.39
CA GLU A 226 9.05 7.14 -6.56
C GLU A 226 8.28 8.45 -6.37
N LYS A 227 8.69 9.29 -5.44
CA LYS A 227 8.03 10.58 -5.23
C LYS A 227 8.50 11.57 -6.27
N LYS A 228 7.56 12.37 -6.76
CA LYS A 228 7.92 13.52 -7.60
C LYS A 228 8.58 14.61 -6.74
N HIS A 229 9.86 14.87 -6.97
CA HIS A 229 10.57 15.97 -6.32
C HIS A 229 10.05 17.32 -6.84
N PHE A 230 9.57 18.17 -5.92
CA PHE A 230 9.29 19.56 -6.22
C PHE A 230 10.62 20.32 -6.25
N GLY A 231 11.05 20.75 -7.45
CA GLY A 231 12.03 21.83 -7.55
C GLY A 231 11.49 23.09 -6.88
N ARG A 232 12.38 23.94 -6.34
CA ARG A 232 12.04 25.28 -5.80
C ARG A 232 11.37 26.21 -6.83
N SER A 233 11.23 25.78 -8.08
CA SER A 233 10.49 26.42 -9.16
C SER A 233 9.11 25.78 -9.39
N ALA A 234 8.40 25.40 -8.32
CA ALA A 234 6.95 25.50 -8.39
C ALA A 234 6.67 26.99 -8.44
N ASP A 235 6.29 27.52 -9.61
CA ASP A 235 5.95 28.92 -9.82
C ASP A 235 5.24 29.48 -8.56
N PRO A 236 5.80 30.52 -7.91
CA PRO A 236 5.15 31.19 -6.80
C PRO A 236 3.95 31.95 -7.36
N GLY A 237 2.85 31.23 -7.58
CA GLY A 237 1.70 31.77 -8.28
C GLY A 237 0.89 30.70 -8.99
N MET A 238 0.17 29.88 -8.22
CA MET A 238 -1.28 29.76 -8.38
C MET A 238 -1.76 28.51 -7.65
N ASP A 239 -2.53 28.75 -6.61
CA ASP A 239 -3.63 27.88 -6.24
C ASP A 239 -4.68 27.90 -7.35
N ARG A 240 -4.38 27.28 -8.51
CA ARG A 240 -5.41 27.04 -9.54
C ARG A 240 -6.38 26.01 -8.94
N LYS A 241 -7.43 26.53 -8.31
CA LYS A 241 -8.56 25.81 -7.72
C LYS A 241 -8.99 24.69 -8.70
N GLY A 242 -8.88 23.43 -8.28
CA GLY A 242 -9.38 22.28 -9.06
C GLY A 242 -8.33 21.47 -9.84
N LYS A 243 -7.04 21.84 -9.84
CA LYS A 243 -6.02 21.02 -10.50
C LYS A 243 -5.65 19.75 -9.72
N LYS A 244 -5.45 18.66 -10.46
CA LYS A 244 -4.78 17.43 -10.01
C LYS A 244 -3.29 17.73 -9.85
N ARG A 245 -2.68 17.30 -8.74
CA ARG A 245 -1.24 17.48 -8.49
C ARG A 245 -0.56 16.11 -8.52
N PRO A 246 0.42 15.87 -9.41
CA PRO A 246 1.20 14.64 -9.38
C PRO A 246 2.04 14.58 -8.11
N ILE A 247 1.94 13.48 -7.38
CA ILE A 247 2.68 13.26 -6.13
C ILE A 247 3.80 12.23 -6.27
N GLY A 248 3.72 11.35 -7.27
CA GLY A 248 4.75 10.35 -7.54
C GLY A 248 4.27 9.30 -8.53
N THR A 249 5.09 8.27 -8.69
CA THR A 249 4.90 7.20 -9.65
C THR A 249 5.04 5.86 -8.94
N LEU A 250 4.03 5.00 -9.05
CA LEU A 250 4.09 3.61 -8.60
C LEU A 250 4.40 2.73 -9.81
N ARG A 251 5.42 1.88 -9.69
CA ARG A 251 5.82 0.90 -10.71
C ARG A 251 5.66 -0.49 -10.13
N ILE A 252 5.02 -1.39 -10.87
CA ILE A 252 4.83 -2.80 -10.53
C ILE A 252 5.66 -3.64 -11.50
N TYR A 253 6.42 -4.58 -10.97
CA TYR A 253 7.38 -5.40 -11.73
C TYR A 253 6.82 -6.79 -12.00
N PRO A 254 7.33 -7.53 -13.00
CA PRO A 254 6.83 -8.86 -13.37
C PRO A 254 6.73 -9.87 -12.22
N ALA A 255 7.65 -9.80 -11.26
CA ALA A 255 7.64 -10.64 -10.07
C ALA A 255 6.36 -10.51 -9.20
N ALA A 256 5.56 -9.46 -9.41
CA ALA A 256 4.24 -9.30 -8.80
C ALA A 256 3.23 -10.34 -9.31
N TYR A 257 3.36 -10.75 -10.57
CA TYR A 257 2.47 -11.69 -11.24
C TYR A 257 3.00 -13.13 -11.19
N GLU A 258 4.32 -13.30 -11.06
CA GLU A 258 5.00 -14.59 -10.80
C GLU A 258 4.91 -14.98 -9.31
N ARG A 259 3.70 -15.29 -8.84
CA ARG A 259 3.49 -15.67 -7.43
C ARG A 259 3.77 -17.17 -7.23
N PRO A 260 4.63 -17.55 -6.26
CA PRO A 260 4.76 -18.95 -5.86
C PRO A 260 3.41 -19.39 -5.27
N GLN A 261 2.74 -20.30 -5.96
CA GLN A 261 1.52 -20.93 -5.45
C GLN A 261 1.92 -21.73 -4.20
N THR A 262 1.60 -21.20 -3.02
CA THR A 262 1.87 -21.91 -1.78
C THR A 262 0.60 -22.66 -1.37
N GLY A 263 0.47 -23.92 -1.79
CA GLY A 263 -0.47 -24.85 -1.16
C GLY A 263 -1.15 -25.87 -2.06
N THR A 264 -0.42 -26.90 -2.52
CA THR A 264 -0.95 -28.27 -2.48
C THR A 264 -0.39 -28.88 -1.20
N VAL A 265 -1.21 -29.04 -0.18
CA VAL A 265 -0.90 -29.97 0.91
C VAL A 265 -1.55 -31.28 0.46
N GLU A 266 -0.74 -32.27 0.12
CA GLU A 266 -1.21 -33.65 0.12
C GLU A 266 -1.47 -34.01 1.59
N ASP A 267 -2.74 -33.95 2.00
CA ASP A 267 -3.17 -34.73 3.16
C ASP A 267 -3.04 -36.21 2.78
N LEU A 268 -2.56 -37.02 3.73
CA LEU A 268 -2.35 -38.47 3.59
C LEU A 268 -3.62 -39.28 3.31
N ASP A 269 -4.76 -38.62 3.09
CA ASP A 269 -6.03 -39.22 2.68
C ASP A 269 -6.55 -38.44 1.47
N GLY A 270 -6.48 -39.05 0.28
CA GLY A 270 -6.70 -38.45 -1.04
C GLY A 270 -8.08 -37.86 -1.31
N GLU A 271 -8.45 -36.78 -0.62
CA GLU A 271 -9.60 -35.92 -0.95
C GLU A 271 -9.15 -34.46 -1.06
N SER A 272 -8.80 -34.07 -2.27
CA SER A 272 -8.33 -32.72 -2.61
C SER A 272 -9.46 -31.70 -2.55
N THR A 273 -9.59 -31.00 -1.42
CA THR A 273 -10.28 -29.70 -1.35
C THR A 273 -9.24 -28.58 -1.27
N PRO A 274 -9.31 -27.54 -2.13
CA PRO A 274 -8.34 -26.44 -2.13
C PRO A 274 -8.56 -25.52 -0.92
N GLY A 275 -7.94 -25.87 0.20
CA GLY A 275 -7.91 -25.04 1.41
C GLY A 275 -6.87 -23.93 1.30
N VAL A 276 -7.23 -22.77 0.74
CA VAL A 276 -6.40 -21.56 0.78
C VAL A 276 -6.24 -21.13 2.25
N ARG A 277 -5.12 -21.48 2.89
CA ARG A 277 -4.79 -21.01 4.25
C ARG A 277 -4.40 -19.53 4.21
N LEU A 278 -5.40 -18.68 4.15
CA LEU A 278 -5.26 -17.26 4.43
C LEU A 278 -5.15 -17.03 5.94
N ALA A 279 -4.25 -16.13 6.37
CA ALA A 279 -3.90 -15.82 7.75
C ALA A 279 -5.10 -15.75 8.74
N PRO A 280 -4.92 -16.11 10.03
CA PRO A 280 -6.00 -16.42 10.99
C PRO A 280 -6.82 -15.21 11.51
N ASN A 281 -6.81 -14.07 10.82
CA ASN A 281 -7.51 -12.85 11.24
C ASN A 281 -8.65 -12.46 10.28
N HIS A 282 -9.36 -13.43 9.72
CA HIS A 282 -10.55 -13.15 8.90
C HIS A 282 -11.65 -12.54 9.76
N THR A 283 -12.02 -11.33 9.41
CA THR A 283 -13.09 -10.61 10.08
C THR A 283 -14.43 -11.13 9.58
N THR A 284 -15.39 -11.33 10.47
CA THR A 284 -16.77 -11.77 10.17
C THR A 284 -17.35 -11.04 8.93
N GLY A 285 -17.74 -11.80 7.90
CA GLY A 285 -18.31 -11.29 6.64
C GLY A 285 -17.43 -11.47 5.39
N SER A 286 -16.31 -12.20 5.47
CA SER A 286 -15.46 -12.54 4.32
C SER A 286 -16.09 -13.64 3.47
N ASN A 287 -16.60 -13.30 2.28
CA ASN A 287 -16.91 -14.30 1.26
C ASN A 287 -15.62 -14.58 0.45
N ILE A 288 -14.84 -15.57 0.87
CA ILE A 288 -13.55 -15.91 0.25
C ILE A 288 -13.69 -16.73 -1.04
N THR A 289 -14.88 -17.27 -1.30
CA THR A 289 -15.22 -18.07 -2.49
C THR A 289 -15.94 -17.25 -3.56
N GLY A 290 -16.18 -15.97 -3.31
CA GLY A 290 -16.87 -15.08 -4.24
C GLY A 290 -16.04 -14.81 -5.49
N THR A 291 -16.71 -14.44 -6.57
CA THR A 291 -16.04 -14.01 -7.80
C THR A 291 -15.37 -12.65 -7.60
N HIS A 292 -14.26 -12.44 -8.30
CA HIS A 292 -13.56 -11.17 -8.34
C HIS A 292 -13.17 -10.83 -9.76
N THR A 293 -13.47 -9.60 -10.16
CA THR A 293 -13.03 -9.02 -11.42
C THR A 293 -11.68 -8.34 -11.20
N GLY A 294 -10.71 -8.47 -12.11
CA GLY A 294 -9.40 -7.80 -11.98
C GLY A 294 -8.37 -8.56 -11.14
N ASP A 295 -7.23 -7.91 -10.87
CA ASP A 295 -6.15 -8.49 -10.08
C ASP A 295 -6.17 -7.99 -8.63
N ILE A 296 -6.67 -8.87 -7.75
CA ILE A 296 -6.76 -8.64 -6.31
C ILE A 296 -5.41 -8.31 -5.67
N PHE A 297 -4.30 -8.85 -6.21
CA PHE A 297 -2.97 -8.59 -5.68
C PHE A 297 -2.48 -7.21 -6.10
N GLU A 298 -2.70 -6.83 -7.35
CA GLU A 298 -2.44 -5.46 -7.83
C GLU A 298 -3.18 -4.42 -6.96
N GLU A 299 -4.43 -4.69 -6.63
CA GLU A 299 -5.24 -3.83 -5.76
C GLU A 299 -4.71 -3.76 -4.33
N ALA A 300 -4.22 -4.89 -3.82
CA ALA A 300 -3.50 -4.92 -2.55
C ALA A 300 -2.24 -4.05 -2.62
N VAL A 301 -1.48 -4.10 -3.71
CA VAL A 301 -0.29 -3.26 -3.93
C VAL A 301 -0.67 -1.78 -3.99
N VAL A 302 -1.70 -1.40 -4.75
CA VAL A 302 -2.18 -0.01 -4.88
C VAL A 302 -2.65 0.54 -3.52
N LEU A 303 -3.53 -0.19 -2.82
CA LEU A 303 -4.07 0.26 -1.53
C LEU A 303 -2.99 0.28 -0.44
N SER A 304 -2.11 -0.74 -0.40
CA SER A 304 -1.01 -0.80 0.56
C SER A 304 0.04 0.29 0.32
N CYS A 305 0.34 0.61 -0.94
CA CYS A 305 1.22 1.73 -1.30
C CYS A 305 0.67 3.02 -0.73
N TRP A 306 -0.60 3.34 -1.01
CA TRP A 306 -1.23 4.55 -0.50
C TRP A 306 -1.27 4.58 1.04
N ALA A 307 -1.62 3.45 1.66
CA ALA A 307 -1.68 3.33 3.11
C ALA A 307 -0.31 3.55 3.77
N ALA A 308 0.76 3.03 3.16
CA ALA A 308 2.13 3.24 3.61
C ALA A 308 2.55 4.72 3.49
N LEU A 309 2.20 5.38 2.39
CA LEU A 309 2.47 6.81 2.17
C LEU A 309 1.73 7.70 3.18
N GLU A 310 0.45 7.44 3.42
CA GLU A 310 -0.36 8.22 4.36
C GLU A 310 0.11 7.98 5.82
N ALA A 311 0.47 6.74 6.17
CA ALA A 311 1.06 6.43 7.47
C ALA A 311 2.36 7.21 7.68
N GLU A 312 3.24 7.24 6.68
CA GLU A 312 4.49 7.99 6.75
C GLU A 312 4.26 9.51 6.86
N HIS A 313 3.36 10.05 6.03
CA HIS A 313 2.99 11.46 6.06
C HIS A 313 2.48 11.89 7.43
N ARG A 314 1.58 11.09 8.03
CA ARG A 314 1.02 11.40 9.36
C ARG A 314 2.03 11.29 10.47
N ILE A 315 2.87 10.25 10.47
CA ILE A 315 3.94 10.11 11.47
C ILE A 315 4.89 11.31 11.42
N ARG A 316 5.23 11.81 10.23
CA ARG A 316 6.07 13.01 10.10
C ARG A 316 5.43 14.22 10.79
N HIS A 317 4.15 14.46 10.55
CA HIS A 317 3.45 15.57 11.21
C HIS A 317 3.31 15.36 12.71
N THR A 318 2.95 14.16 13.17
CA THR A 318 2.85 13.86 14.61
C THR A 318 4.18 14.00 15.34
N ILE A 319 5.30 13.58 14.74
CA ILE A 319 6.63 13.78 15.33
C ILE A 319 6.97 15.26 15.40
N LEU A 320 6.68 16.04 14.35
CA LEU A 320 6.89 17.49 14.36
C LEU A 320 6.04 18.16 15.45
N ASP A 321 4.76 17.82 15.57
CA ASP A 321 3.87 18.38 16.59
C ASP A 321 4.38 18.05 18.01
N ILE A 322 4.86 16.83 18.24
CA ILE A 322 5.45 16.44 19.53
C ILE A 322 6.76 17.20 19.80
N LEU A 323 7.62 17.37 18.79
CA LEU A 323 8.87 18.13 18.94
C LEU A 323 8.62 19.61 19.20
N ILE A 324 7.63 20.20 18.52
CA ILE A 324 7.18 21.58 18.76
C ILE A 324 6.64 21.69 20.19
N ALA A 325 5.76 20.79 20.62
CA ALA A 325 5.24 20.80 21.99
C ALA A 325 6.35 20.64 23.05
N ILE A 326 7.39 19.85 22.77
CA ILE A 326 8.55 19.71 23.66
C ILE A 326 9.37 21.01 23.67
N ALA A 327 9.62 21.64 22.52
CA ALA A 327 10.37 22.90 22.42
C ALA A 327 9.63 24.07 23.10
N GLU A 328 8.31 24.16 22.92
CA GLU A 328 7.44 25.14 23.60
C GLU A 328 7.46 24.94 25.12
N ASN A 329 7.46 23.69 25.59
CA ASN A 329 7.57 23.38 27.02
C ASN A 329 8.99 23.55 27.59
N ALA A 330 10.03 23.53 26.75
CA ALA A 330 11.43 23.70 27.15
C ALA A 330 11.91 25.16 27.14
N GLY A 331 11.04 26.12 26.77
CA GLY A 331 11.35 27.55 26.82
C GLY A 331 12.01 28.15 25.58
N GLY A 332 12.03 27.41 24.45
CA GLY A 332 12.61 27.86 23.16
C GLY A 332 13.97 27.27 22.86
#